data_AF-A0A935A274-F1
#
_entry.id   AF-A0A935A274-F1
#
_cell.length_a   1.000
_cell.length_b   1.000
_cell.length_c   1.000
_cell.angle_alpha   90.00
_cell.angle_beta   90.00
_cell.angle_gamma   90.00
#
_symmetry.space_group_name_H-M   'P 1'
#
loop_
_entity.id
_entity.type
_entity.pdbx_description
1 polymer ?
#
loop_
_entity_poly.entity_id
_entity_poly.type
_entity_poly.pdbx_seq_one_letter_code
_entity_poly.pdbx_strand_id
1 'polypeptide(L)'
;MTTGYLSIHFYDDPLEAQFNEPPTLEKAPHCPDSFIWNDTTHRITASLSEWTDFSRRGKMANNMRPAHAATAATRGSLNVGRYYFRVQVEDGRIFDIYYDRAMKNVDDRKGQWFLYRELEKDNGSTAAG
;
A
#
# COMPACT_ATOMS: atom_id res chain seq x y z
N MET A 1 -0.91 -11.01 22.95
CA MET A 1 -2.09 -11.19 22.09
C MET A 1 -1.73 -10.57 20.76
N THR A 2 -1.63 -11.37 19.69
CA THR A 2 -1.36 -10.83 18.34
C THR A 2 -2.70 -10.45 17.74
N THR A 3 -2.96 -9.16 17.54
CA THR A 3 -4.17 -8.70 16.84
C THR A 3 -4.10 -9.20 15.39
N GLY A 4 -5.00 -10.11 15.03
CA GLY A 4 -5.17 -10.54 13.65
C GLY A 4 -6.03 -9.55 12.86
N TYR A 5 -5.94 -9.60 11.53
CA TYR A 5 -6.79 -8.81 10.65
C TYR A 5 -7.29 -9.69 9.52
N LEU A 6 -8.60 -9.71 9.31
CA LEU A 6 -9.25 -10.53 8.29
C LEU A 6 -9.76 -9.63 7.17
N SER A 7 -9.49 -10.01 5.92
CA SER A 7 -9.98 -9.26 4.76
C SER A 7 -11.47 -9.50 4.57
N ILE A 8 -12.25 -8.43 4.45
CA ILE A 8 -13.70 -8.51 4.26
C ILE A 8 -14.13 -8.04 2.86
N HIS A 9 -13.41 -7.10 2.24
CA HIS A 9 -13.67 -6.63 0.89
C HIS A 9 -12.36 -6.34 0.15
N PHE A 10 -12.32 -6.60 -1.17
CA PHE A 10 -11.21 -6.25 -2.06
C PHE A 10 -11.73 -5.28 -3.12
N TYR A 11 -10.95 -4.24 -3.42
CA TYR A 11 -11.34 -3.16 -4.32
C TYR A 11 -10.34 -3.01 -5.47
N ASP A 12 -9.05 -2.81 -5.14
CA ASP A 12 -7.99 -2.43 -6.10
C ASP A 12 -8.32 -1.14 -6.88
N ASP A 13 -9.06 -0.24 -6.23
CA ASP A 13 -9.57 1.00 -6.80
C ASP A 13 -8.57 2.15 -6.62
N PRO A 14 -8.52 3.12 -7.54
CA PRO A 14 -7.70 4.32 -7.36
C PRO A 14 -8.19 5.15 -6.16
N LEU A 15 -7.24 5.76 -5.45
CA LEU A 15 -7.52 6.74 -4.40
C LEU A 15 -6.63 7.98 -4.57
N GLU A 16 -7.04 9.09 -3.99
CA GLU A 16 -6.21 10.30 -3.90
C GLU A 16 -5.64 10.41 -2.48
N ALA A 17 -4.31 10.29 -2.34
CA ALA A 17 -3.63 10.44 -1.06
C ALA A 17 -3.38 11.92 -0.73
N GLN A 18 -3.68 12.31 0.50
CA GLN A 18 -3.48 13.66 1.01
C GLN A 18 -2.47 13.66 2.15
N PHE A 19 -1.61 14.68 2.16
CA PHE A 19 -0.56 14.88 3.15
C PHE A 19 -0.69 16.28 3.73
N ASN A 20 -0.67 16.38 5.06
CA ASN A 20 -0.67 17.64 5.79
C ASN A 20 0.64 18.40 5.56
N GLU A 21 1.75 17.66 5.47
CA GLU A 21 3.06 18.16 5.09
C GLU A 21 3.53 17.48 3.79
N PRO A 22 4.10 18.23 2.82
CA PRO A 22 4.55 17.63 1.57
C PRO A 22 5.61 16.54 1.85
N PRO A 23 5.49 15.35 1.25
CA PRO A 23 6.41 14.25 1.52
C PRO A 23 7.85 14.61 1.10
N THR A 24 8.80 14.39 2.01
CA THR A 24 10.23 14.68 1.82
C THR A 24 10.83 13.92 0.62
N LEU A 25 10.25 12.78 0.25
CA LEU A 25 10.69 11.95 -0.89
C LEU A 25 9.48 11.54 -1.75
N GLU A 26 9.32 12.14 -2.94
CA GLU A 26 8.20 11.86 -3.86
C GLU A 26 8.08 10.38 -4.31
N LYS A 27 9.16 9.59 -4.22
CA LYS A 27 9.20 8.20 -4.72
C LYS A 27 9.25 7.12 -3.64
N ALA A 28 9.23 7.52 -2.37
CA ALA A 28 9.13 6.64 -1.22
C ALA A 28 8.23 7.34 -0.20
N PRO A 29 6.91 7.41 -0.47
CA PRO A 29 6.00 8.15 0.38
C PRO A 29 5.89 7.48 1.75
N HIS A 30 5.67 8.30 2.77
CA HIS A 30 5.21 7.84 4.08
C HIS A 30 3.71 7.56 4.02
N CYS A 31 3.15 6.99 5.10
CA CYS A 31 1.70 6.84 5.24
C CYS A 31 1.01 8.21 5.09
N PRO A 32 -0.03 8.35 4.23
CA PRO A 32 -0.76 9.61 4.12
C PRO A 32 -1.53 9.94 5.39
N ASP A 33 -1.93 11.20 5.54
CA ASP A 33 -2.77 11.69 6.64
C ASP A 33 -4.27 11.44 6.38
N SER A 34 -4.66 11.47 5.11
CA SER A 34 -6.01 11.14 4.65
C SER A 34 -5.98 10.65 3.22
N PHE A 35 -7.08 10.06 2.78
CA PHE A 35 -7.30 9.76 1.36
C PHE A 35 -8.74 10.04 0.94
N ILE A 36 -8.93 10.37 -0.34
CA ILE A 36 -10.25 10.43 -0.97
C ILE A 36 -10.45 9.15 -1.77
N TRP A 37 -11.56 8.46 -1.51
CA TRP A 37 -12.02 7.31 -2.28
C TRP A 37 -13.54 7.39 -2.43
N ASN A 38 -14.06 7.19 -3.65
CA ASN A 38 -15.49 7.36 -3.97
C ASN A 38 -16.07 8.69 -3.44
N ASP A 39 -15.39 9.80 -3.74
CA ASP A 39 -15.77 11.16 -3.31
C ASP A 39 -15.89 11.36 -1.79
N THR A 40 -15.39 10.40 -1.00
CA THR A 40 -15.45 10.41 0.46
C THR A 40 -14.04 10.55 1.02
N THR A 41 -13.86 11.51 1.94
CA THR A 41 -12.59 11.69 2.65
C THR A 41 -12.52 10.75 3.85
N HIS A 42 -11.48 9.92 3.87
CA HIS A 42 -11.15 9.04 4.98
C HIS A 42 -9.87 9.55 5.66
N ARG A 43 -10.00 10.08 6.87
CA ARG A 43 -8.85 10.55 7.64
C ARG A 43 -8.21 9.40 8.39
N ILE A 44 -6.90 9.26 8.27
CA ILE A 44 -6.11 8.21 8.90
C ILE A 44 -5.81 8.63 10.34
N THR A 45 -6.12 7.74 11.28
CA THR A 45 -5.86 7.93 12.72
C THR A 45 -4.67 7.12 13.20
N ALA A 46 -4.33 6.02 12.52
CA ALA A 46 -3.16 5.21 12.84
C ALA A 46 -2.63 4.43 11.61
N SER A 47 -1.31 4.40 11.45
CA SER A 47 -0.59 3.43 10.61
C SER A 47 -0.33 2.17 11.45
N LEU A 48 -1.05 1.09 11.15
CA LEU A 48 -1.00 -0.18 11.89
C LEU A 48 0.12 -1.10 11.39
N SER A 49 0.51 -0.99 10.12
CA SER A 49 1.59 -1.77 9.52
C SER A 49 2.05 -1.15 8.21
N GLU A 50 3.34 -1.29 7.90
CA GLU A 50 3.93 -0.82 6.65
C GLU A 50 4.82 -1.92 6.08
N TRP A 51 4.68 -2.20 4.79
CA TRP A 51 5.53 -3.18 4.11
C TRP A 51 5.70 -2.84 2.64
N THR A 52 6.71 -3.42 2.01
CA THR A 52 7.03 -3.19 0.60
C THR A 52 7.02 -4.49 -0.18
N ASP A 53 6.42 -4.47 -1.37
CA ASP A 53 6.54 -5.55 -2.34
C ASP A 53 7.38 -5.07 -3.53
N PHE A 54 8.62 -5.53 -3.62
CA PHE A 54 9.50 -5.28 -4.77
C PHE A 54 9.47 -6.41 -5.80
N SER A 55 8.53 -7.36 -5.67
CA SER A 55 8.37 -8.43 -6.66
C SER A 55 8.03 -7.83 -8.03
N ARG A 56 8.73 -8.31 -9.06
CA ARG A 56 8.49 -7.88 -10.45
C ARG A 56 7.45 -8.79 -11.08
N ARG A 57 6.43 -8.21 -11.72
CA ARG A 57 5.36 -8.95 -12.42
C ARG A 57 5.33 -8.60 -13.92
N GLY A 58 4.71 -9.45 -14.73
CA GLY A 58 4.52 -9.22 -16.17
C GLY A 58 5.79 -9.35 -17.03
N LYS A 59 5.89 -8.59 -18.13
CA LYS A 59 7.02 -8.64 -19.09
C LYS A 59 8.40 -8.39 -18.44
N MET A 60 8.41 -7.72 -17.28
CA MET A 60 9.62 -7.38 -16.52
C MET A 60 10.17 -8.53 -15.66
N ALA A 61 9.40 -9.61 -15.47
CA ALA A 61 9.88 -10.81 -14.78
C ALA A 61 10.95 -11.57 -15.59
N ASN A 62 10.87 -11.48 -16.93
CA ASN A 62 11.70 -12.27 -17.85
C ASN A 62 12.93 -11.51 -18.38
N ASN A 63 13.09 -10.22 -18.06
CA ASN A 63 14.11 -9.35 -18.66
C ASN A 63 15.21 -8.96 -17.65
N MET A 64 15.87 -9.95 -17.02
CA MET A 64 17.04 -9.69 -16.16
C MET A 64 17.99 -10.87 -16.04
N ARG A 65 19.29 -10.57 -15.93
CA ARG A 65 20.33 -11.53 -15.52
C ARG A 65 20.22 -11.84 -14.02
N PRO A 66 20.42 -13.10 -13.57
CA PRO A 66 20.22 -13.53 -12.18
C PRO A 66 20.96 -12.70 -11.11
N ALA A 67 22.16 -12.23 -11.42
CA ALA A 67 22.98 -11.44 -10.50
C ALA A 67 22.37 -10.09 -10.10
N HIS A 68 21.50 -9.50 -10.92
CA HIS A 68 20.81 -8.23 -10.62
C HIS A 68 19.43 -8.41 -9.99
N ALA A 69 18.86 -9.62 -10.07
CA ALA A 69 17.54 -9.92 -9.52
C ALA A 69 17.57 -9.97 -7.98
N ALA A 70 18.61 -10.56 -7.38
CA ALA A 70 18.77 -10.64 -5.93
C ALA A 70 18.88 -9.24 -5.30
N THR A 71 19.73 -8.36 -5.86
CA THR A 71 19.88 -6.99 -5.36
C THR A 71 18.62 -6.15 -5.56
N ALA A 72 17.91 -6.31 -6.70
CA ALA A 72 16.68 -5.58 -6.97
C ALA A 72 15.49 -6.08 -6.14
N ALA A 73 15.46 -7.33 -5.71
CA ALA A 73 14.45 -7.85 -4.79
C ALA A 73 14.60 -7.22 -3.39
N THR A 74 15.84 -6.94 -2.96
CA THR A 74 16.13 -6.33 -1.66
C THR A 74 16.07 -4.80 -1.67
N ARG A 75 16.56 -4.15 -2.74
CA ARG A 75 16.68 -2.68 -2.83
C ARG A 75 15.62 -2.01 -3.70
N GLY A 76 14.78 -2.80 -4.38
CA GLY A 76 13.89 -2.32 -5.43
C GLY A 76 14.61 -2.09 -6.76
N SER A 77 13.85 -2.04 -7.85
CA SER A 77 14.31 -1.56 -9.16
C SER A 77 14.03 -0.07 -9.28
N LEU A 78 14.78 0.64 -10.12
CA LEU A 78 14.27 1.89 -10.71
C LEU A 78 12.89 1.60 -11.32
N ASN A 79 11.87 2.32 -10.83
CA ASN A 79 10.47 2.31 -11.30
C ASN A 79 9.69 0.99 -11.17
N VAL A 80 9.99 0.12 -10.19
CA VAL A 80 9.15 -1.05 -9.87
C VAL A 80 9.08 -1.25 -8.36
N GLY A 81 7.87 -1.47 -7.82
CA GLY A 81 7.64 -1.75 -6.40
C GLY A 81 6.35 -1.13 -5.87
N ARG A 82 5.80 -1.73 -4.81
CA ARG A 82 4.62 -1.22 -4.11
C ARG A 82 4.94 -0.96 -2.66
N TYR A 83 4.50 0.18 -2.15
CA TYR A 83 4.54 0.50 -0.73
C TYR A 83 3.13 0.32 -0.19
N TYR A 84 2.98 -0.55 0.80
CA TYR A 84 1.70 -0.87 1.41
C TYR A 84 1.63 -0.29 2.82
N PHE A 85 0.44 0.17 3.18
CA PHE A 85 0.11 0.68 4.49
C PHE A 85 -1.20 0.06 4.94
N ARG A 86 -1.22 -0.52 6.13
CA ARG A 86 -2.46 -0.84 6.84
C ARG A 86 -2.81 0.34 7.71
N VAL A 87 -3.96 0.96 7.47
CA VAL A 87 -4.38 2.18 8.14
C VAL A 87 -5.72 1.99 8.84
N GLN A 88 -5.86 2.58 10.02
CA GLN A 88 -7.17 2.77 10.66
C GLN A 88 -7.63 4.19 10.37
N VAL A 89 -8.90 4.35 10.01
CA VAL A 89 -9.52 5.66 9.74
C VAL A 89 -10.43 6.11 10.89
N GLU A 90 -10.90 7.36 10.87
CA GLU A 90 -11.71 7.96 11.95
C GLU A 90 -12.98 7.18 12.31
N ASP A 91 -13.63 6.53 11.34
CA ASP A 91 -14.84 5.71 11.58
C ASP A 91 -14.53 4.31 12.15
N GLY A 92 -13.25 4.02 12.42
CA GLY A 92 -12.77 2.76 12.98
C GLY A 92 -12.51 1.66 11.95
N ARG A 93 -12.83 1.87 10.68
CA ARG A 93 -12.54 0.91 9.60
C ARG A 93 -11.04 0.81 9.36
N ILE A 94 -10.62 -0.34 8.82
CA ILE A 94 -9.23 -0.62 8.53
C ILE A 94 -9.08 -0.95 7.05
N PHE A 95 -8.10 -0.31 6.41
CA PHE A 95 -7.80 -0.55 5.01
C PHE A 95 -6.35 -0.92 4.83
N ASP A 96 -6.07 -1.79 3.87
CA ASP A 96 -4.76 -1.84 3.25
C ASP A 96 -4.82 -0.94 2.00
N ILE A 97 -3.94 0.05 1.94
CA ILE A 97 -3.71 0.93 0.79
C ILE A 97 -2.31 0.71 0.25
N TYR A 98 -2.07 1.05 -1.02
CA TYR A 98 -0.73 0.97 -1.58
C TYR A 98 -0.41 2.03 -2.63
N TYR A 99 0.86 2.41 -2.68
CA TYR A 99 1.45 3.23 -3.73
C TYR A 99 2.21 2.35 -4.72
N ASP A 100 1.76 2.29 -5.96
CA ASP A 100 2.46 1.63 -7.07
C ASP A 100 3.39 2.62 -7.77
N ARG A 101 4.70 2.42 -7.62
CA ARG A 101 5.71 3.27 -8.27
C ARG A 101 5.98 2.89 -9.73
N ALA A 102 5.29 1.89 -10.27
CA ALA A 102 5.50 1.44 -11.63
C ALA A 102 5.13 2.54 -12.62
N MET A 103 6.12 2.98 -13.39
CA MET A 103 5.92 3.97 -14.44
C MET A 103 5.16 3.32 -15.61
N LYS A 104 3.89 3.67 -15.78
CA LYS A 104 3.04 3.13 -16.85
C LYS A 104 3.15 3.91 -18.17
N ASN A 105 3.53 5.20 -18.13
CA ASN A 105 3.74 6.04 -19.32
C ASN A 105 4.76 7.18 -19.05
N VAL A 106 5.31 7.80 -20.12
CA VAL A 106 6.29 8.91 -20.06
C VAL A 106 5.73 10.17 -19.40
N ASP A 107 4.42 10.38 -19.52
CA ASP A 107 3.69 11.50 -18.89
C ASP A 107 3.29 11.19 -17.43
N ASP A 108 3.24 9.91 -17.06
CA ASP A 108 2.85 9.45 -15.72
C ASP A 108 4.10 9.01 -14.94
N ARG A 109 5.00 9.97 -14.74
CA ARG A 109 6.29 9.77 -14.04
C ARG A 109 6.13 9.56 -12.53
N LYS A 110 4.93 9.83 -12.00
CA LYS A 110 4.58 9.70 -10.59
C LYS A 110 3.83 8.37 -10.39
N GLY A 111 4.05 7.70 -9.27
CA GLY A 111 3.30 6.49 -8.95
C GLY A 111 1.84 6.80 -8.65
N GLN A 112 1.03 5.77 -8.53
CA GLN A 112 -0.41 5.87 -8.30
C GLN A 112 -0.80 5.20 -6.98
N TRP A 113 -1.77 5.77 -6.29
CA TRP A 113 -2.29 5.20 -5.05
C TRP A 113 -3.58 4.41 -5.30
N PHE A 114 -3.73 3.32 -4.55
CA PHE A 114 -4.85 2.40 -4.65
C PHE A 114 -5.32 1.95 -3.27
N LEU A 115 -6.63 1.72 -3.15
CA LEU A 115 -7.25 1.03 -2.03
C LEU A 115 -7.28 -0.46 -2.37
N TYR A 116 -6.52 -1.28 -1.64
CA TYR A 116 -6.43 -2.70 -1.93
C TYR A 116 -7.62 -3.47 -1.36
N ARG A 117 -7.84 -3.33 -0.06
CA ARG A 117 -8.86 -4.10 0.67
C ARG A 117 -9.26 -3.42 1.97
N GLU A 118 -10.43 -3.77 2.45
CA GLU A 118 -10.89 -3.50 3.80
C GLU A 118 -10.70 -4.72 4.70
N LEU A 119 -10.40 -4.48 5.97
CA LEU A 119 -10.17 -5.49 6.98
C LEU A 119 -10.98 -5.23 8.25
N GLU A 120 -11.26 -6.31 8.97
CA GLU A 120 -11.78 -6.28 10.33
C GLU A 120 -10.72 -6.80 11.31
N LYS A 121 -10.75 -6.31 12.56
CA LYS A 121 -9.92 -6.85 13.65
C LYS A 121 -10.40 -8.26 13.98
N ASP A 122 -9.52 -9.24 13.84
CA ASP A 122 -9.77 -10.55 14.42
C ASP A 122 -9.61 -10.43 15.94
N ASN A 123 -10.76 -10.37 16.63
CA ASN A 123 -10.78 -10.28 18.08
C ASN A 123 -10.43 -11.61 18.75
N GLY A 124 -10.14 -12.67 17.98
CA GLY A 124 -9.84 -13.99 18.48
C GLY A 124 -10.99 -14.47 19.34
N SER A 125 -11.98 -15.14 18.76
CA SER A 125 -13.00 -15.81 19.55
C SER A 125 -12.33 -16.67 20.62
N THR A 126 -12.35 -16.20 21.87
CA THR A 126 -12.22 -17.03 23.05
C THR A 126 -13.38 -18.01 22.95
N ALA A 127 -13.14 -19.16 22.33
CA ALA A 127 -13.96 -20.34 22.56
C ALA A 127 -13.77 -20.68 24.03
N ALA A 128 -14.65 -20.12 24.87
CA ALA A 128 -14.80 -20.53 26.24
C ALA A 128 -15.18 -22.01 26.24
N GLY A 129 -14.26 -22.86 26.70
CA GLY A 129 -14.54 -24.19 27.21
C GLY A 129 -14.69 -24.13 28.71
#